data_AF-A0A5R9B790-F1
#
_entry.id   AF-A0A5R9B790-F1
#
_cell.length_a   1.000
_cell.length_b   1.000
_cell.length_c   1.000
_cell.angle_alpha   90.00
_cell.angle_beta   90.00
_cell.angle_gamma   90.00
#
_symmetry.space_group_name_H-M   'P 1'
#
loop_
_entity.id
_entity.type
_entity.pdbx_description
1 polymer ?
#
loop_
_entity_poly.entity_id
_entity_poly.type
_entity_poly.pdbx_seq_one_letter_code
_entity_poly.pdbx_strand_id
1 'polypeptide(L)' 'MLSLGVLFSPALLQSAWFQTLAGFVAINTVMYVALAVTKILPKVYLSDWYGSRLRRSETRSIHPDGSGPPHAHSDATLQ' A
#
# COMPACT_ATOMS: atom_id res chain seq x y z
N MET A 1 36.94 18.88 5.44
CA MET A 1 36.42 17.49 5.52
C MET A 1 36.92 16.94 6.84
N LEU A 2 36.12 17.03 7.90
CA LEU A 2 36.54 16.64 9.24
C LEU A 2 36.59 15.12 9.29
N SER A 3 37.78 14.56 9.51
CA SER A 3 37.95 13.15 9.79
C SER A 3 37.19 12.83 11.08
N LEU A 4 36.01 12.21 10.95
CA LEU A 4 35.20 11.68 12.05
C LEU A 4 35.91 10.55 12.83
N GLY A 5 37.19 10.27 12.52
CA GLY A 5 37.88 9.03 12.83
C GLY A 5 38.71 9.02 14.11
N VAL A 6 38.79 10.09 14.91
CA VAL A 6 39.67 10.07 16.10
C VAL A 6 39.01 10.77 17.31
N LEU A 7 37.89 10.24 17.79
CA LEU A 7 37.36 10.61 19.11
C LEU A 7 37.65 9.55 20.19
N PHE A 8 37.89 8.31 19.78
CA PHE A 8 38.08 7.19 20.72
C PHE A 8 39.38 6.44 20.44
N SER A 9 40.09 6.08 21.52
CA SER A 9 41.26 5.21 21.43
C SER A 9 40.86 3.83 20.89
N PRO A 10 41.61 3.24 19.95
CA PRO A 10 41.35 1.89 19.42
C PRO A 10 41.22 0.82 20.51
N ALA A 11 41.94 0.99 21.63
CA ALA A 11 41.88 0.08 22.77
C ALA A 11 40.49 0.03 23.45
N LEU A 12 39.76 1.16 23.46
CA LEU A 12 38.42 1.21 24.04
C LEU A 12 37.40 0.50 23.16
N LEU A 13 37.49 0.70 21.83
CA LEU A 13 36.62 0.06 20.84
C LEU A 13 36.78 -1.47 20.82
N GLN A 14 37.99 -1.96 21.05
CA GLN A 14 38.28 -3.40 21.10
C GLN A 14 37.99 -4.03 22.46
N SER A 15 37.65 -3.26 23.49
CA SER A 15 37.35 -3.80 24.80
C SER A 15 36.02 -4.59 24.80
N ALA A 16 35.99 -5.72 25.52
CA ALA A 16 34.84 -6.60 25.56
C ALA A 16 33.58 -5.92 26.13
N TRP A 17 33.74 -5.05 27.14
CA TRP A 17 32.61 -4.33 27.74
C TRP A 17 31.96 -3.36 26.75
N PHE A 18 32.77 -2.66 25.95
CA PHE A 18 32.27 -1.74 24.94
C PHE A 18 31.56 -2.49 23.81
N GLN A 19 32.12 -3.62 23.36
CA GLN A 19 31.50 -4.46 22.33
C GLN A 19 30.12 -4.96 22.76
N THR A 20 29.94 -5.37 24.02
CA THR A 20 28.64 -5.78 24.56
C THR A 20 27.62 -4.64 24.53
N LEU A 21 28.01 -3.44 24.97
CA LEU A 21 27.14 -2.25 24.94
C LEU A 21 26.79 -1.85 23.50
N ALA A 22 27.79 -1.83 22.61
CA ALA A 22 27.62 -1.52 21.21
C ALA A 22 26.68 -2.52 20.53
N GLY A 23 26.84 -3.82 20.81
CA GLY A 23 25.94 -4.87 20.32
C GLY A 23 24.51 -4.68 20.81
N PHE A 24 24.30 -4.38 22.09
CA PHE A 24 22.96 -4.12 22.65
C PHE A 24 22.28 -2.93 21.95
N VAL A 25 23.01 -1.82 21.79
CA VAL A 25 22.53 -0.63 21.09
C VAL A 25 22.27 -0.92 19.62
N ALA A 26 23.15 -1.68 18.96
CA ALA A 26 22.99 -2.06 17.56
C ALA A 26 21.74 -2.92 17.35
N ILE A 27 21.47 -3.91 18.21
CA ILE A 27 20.27 -4.75 18.11
C ILE A 27 18.99 -3.90 18.23
N ASN A 28 18.91 -3.03 19.24
CA ASN A 28 17.76 -2.14 19.42
C ASN A 28 17.58 -1.23 18.19
N THR A 29 18.66 -0.61 17.73
CA THR A 29 18.65 0.28 16.57
C THR A 29 18.18 -0.45 15.32
N VAL A 30 18.73 -1.64 15.03
CA VAL A 30 18.35 -2.46 13.87
C VAL A 30 16.89 -2.87 13.94
N MET A 31 16.39 -3.27 15.11
CA MET A 31 14.99 -3.61 15.30
C MET A 31 14.10 -2.39 15.03
N TYR A 32 14.41 -1.24 15.60
CA TYR A 32 13.64 -0.02 15.40
C TYR A 32 13.67 0.46 13.95
N VAL A 33 14.84 0.42 13.31
CA VAL A 33 15.00 0.75 11.88
C VAL A 33 14.20 -0.20 11.00
N ALA A 34 14.21 -1.51 11.28
CA ALA A 34 13.41 -2.46 10.54
C ALA A 34 11.91 -2.14 10.64
N LEU A 35 11.44 -1.78 11.83
CA LEU A 35 10.06 -1.33 12.04
C LEU A 35 9.79 -0.01 11.32
N ALA A 36 10.69 0.95 11.41
CA ALA A 36 10.57 2.25 10.76
C ALA A 36 10.49 2.12 9.24
N VAL A 37 11.37 1.31 8.63
CA VAL A 37 11.36 1.01 7.19
C VAL A 37 10.06 0.30 6.80
N THR A 38 9.64 -0.70 7.58
CA THR A 38 8.36 -1.40 7.34
C THR A 38 7.16 -0.44 7.39
N LYS A 39 7.19 0.56 8.28
CA LYS A 39 6.13 1.57 8.41
C LYS A 39 6.22 2.71 7.40
N ILE A 40 7.44 3.07 6.97
CA ILE A 40 7.71 4.06 5.91
C ILE A 40 7.30 3.53 4.56
N LEU A 41 7.38 2.22 4.35
CA LEU A 41 6.72 1.59 3.22
C LEU A 41 5.22 1.85 3.44
N PRO A 42 4.58 2.77 2.68
CA PRO A 42 3.14 2.93 2.77
C PRO A 42 2.60 1.53 2.60
N LYS A 43 1.72 1.08 3.49
CA LYS A 43 1.17 -0.28 3.51
C LYS A 43 0.59 -0.56 2.12
N VAL A 44 1.42 -1.04 1.20
CA VAL A 44 1.05 -1.29 -0.17
C VAL A 44 0.27 -2.56 -0.04
N TYR A 45 -1.04 -2.41 0.11
CA TYR A 45 -1.97 -3.51 0.00
C TYR A 45 -1.75 -4.08 -1.41
N LEU A 46 -0.89 -5.09 -1.56
CA LEU A 46 -0.75 -5.84 -2.82
C LEU A 46 -2.13 -6.34 -3.29
N SER A 47 -3.05 -6.55 -2.33
CA SER A 47 -4.46 -6.85 -2.57
C SER A 47 -5.22 -5.76 -3.33
N ASP A 48 -4.95 -4.47 -3.07
CA ASP A 48 -5.61 -3.35 -3.77
C ASP A 48 -5.07 -3.17 -5.18
N TRP A 49 -3.80 -3.52 -5.42
CA TRP A 49 -3.21 -3.48 -6.76
C TRP A 49 -3.81 -4.56 -7.68
N TYR A 50 -4.09 -5.76 -7.16
CA TYR A 50 -4.73 -6.82 -7.93
C TYR A 50 -6.24 -6.64 -8.11
N GLY A 51 -6.93 -5.98 -7.15
CA GLY A 51 -8.40 -5.83 -7.17
C GLY A 51 -8.92 -4.58 -7.89
N SER A 52 -8.14 -3.50 -7.98
CA SER A 52 -8.63 -2.22 -8.51
C SER A 52 -8.84 -2.19 -10.03
N ARG A 53 -8.33 -3.20 -10.76
CA ARG A 53 -8.62 -3.37 -12.21
C ARG A 53 -9.95 -4.06 -12.51
N LEU A 54 -10.70 -4.51 -11.50
CA LEU A 54 -12.12 -4.83 -11.64
C LEU A 54 -13.00 -3.68 -11.13
N ARG A 55 -12.51 -2.45 -11.33
CA ARG A 55 -13.29 -1.22 -11.31
C ARG A 55 -14.43 -1.34 -12.34
N ARG A 56 -15.60 -1.75 -11.83
CA ARG A 56 -16.91 -1.21 -12.21
C ARG A 56 -17.28 -1.43 -13.68
N SER A 57 -17.75 -2.64 -13.99
CA SER A 57 -18.72 -2.84 -15.08
C SER A 57 -20.12 -3.02 -14.49
N GLU A 58 -20.53 -2.09 -13.62
CA GLU A 58 -21.92 -2.03 -13.19
C GLU A 58 -22.62 -1.00 -14.07
N THR A 59 -23.25 -1.50 -15.13
CA THR A 59 -24.18 -0.73 -15.96
C THR A 59 -25.37 -0.37 -15.09
N ARG A 60 -25.32 0.79 -14.42
CA ARG A 60 -26.50 1.43 -13.86
C ARG A 60 -27.30 2.06 -15.00
N SER A 61 -28.03 1.24 -15.75
CA SER A 61 -29.12 1.72 -16.59
C SER A 61 -30.30 2.07 -15.67
N ILE A 62 -30.65 3.34 -15.60
CA ILE A 62 -31.80 3.86 -14.84
C ILE A 62 -33.01 4.12 -15.76
N HIS A 63 -32.91 3.75 -17.04
CA HIS A 63 -34.04 3.80 -17.96
C HIS A 63 -34.75 2.46 -17.85
N PRO A 64 -36.04 2.42 -17.45
CA PRO A 64 -36.89 1.36 -17.95
C PRO A 64 -36.90 1.53 -19.46
N ASP A 65 -36.45 0.53 -20.22
CA ASP A 65 -36.78 0.47 -21.65
C ASP A 65 -38.29 0.60 -21.72
N GLY A 66 -38.73 1.76 -22.21
CA GLY A 66 -40.11 2.19 -22.10
C GLY A 66 -41.00 1.16 -22.76
N SER A 67 -41.60 0.30 -21.96
CA SER A 67 -42.89 -0.31 -22.23
C SER A 67 -43.96 0.77 -22.13
N GLY A 68 -43.82 1.81 -22.97
CA GLY A 68 -44.89 2.73 -23.26
C GLY A 68 -45.91 1.99 -24.13
N PRO A 69 -47.16 1.82 -23.69
CA PRO A 69 -48.24 1.55 -24.62
C PRO A 69 -48.70 2.90 -25.22
N PRO A 70 -49.26 2.96 -26.44
CA PRO A 70 -49.29 2.00 -27.52
C PRO A 70 -48.70 2.60 -28.83
N HIS A 71 -47.86 1.86 -29.54
CA HIS A 71 -47.65 2.16 -30.96
C HIS A 71 -48.94 1.83 -31.70
N ALA A 72 -49.66 2.89 -32.08
CA ALA A 72 -50.74 2.85 -33.05
C ALA A 72 -50.19 2.33 -34.40
N HIS A 73 -50.54 1.11 -34.74
CA HIS A 73 -50.64 0.62 -36.12
C HIS A 73 -52.10 0.19 -36.27
N SER A 74 -52.90 0.95 -37.01
CA SER A 74 -53.06 0.78 -38.46
C SER A 74 -53.72 -0.55 -38.78
N ASP A 75 -54.97 -0.40 -39.18
CA ASP A 75 -55.63 -1.14 -40.23
C ASP A 75 -56.20 -2.52 -39.96
N ALA A 76 -57.36 -2.66 -40.58
CA ALA A 76 -57.92 -3.86 -41.18
C ALA A 76 -58.90 -4.68 -40.33
N THR A 77 -60.18 -4.42 -40.64
CA THR A 77 -61.09 -5.42 -41.21
C THR A 77 -61.33 -6.69 -40.38
N LEU A 78 -62.55 -6.86 -39.86
CA LEU A 78 -63.53 -7.84 -40.34
C LEU A 78 -64.69 -8.01 -39.35
N GLN A 79 -65.90 -7.80 -39.90
CA GLN A 79 -67.24 -8.25 -39.49
C GLN A 79 -67.94 -7.54 -38.32
#